data_AF-A0A4Y8XU23-F1
#
_entry.id   AF-A0A4Y8XU23-F1
#
_cell.length_a   1.000
_cell.length_b   1.000
_cell.length_c   1.000
_cell.angle_alpha   90.00
_cell.angle_beta   90.00
_cell.angle_gamma   90.00
#
_symmetry.space_group_name_H-M   'P 1'
#
loop_
_entity.id
_entity.type
_entity.pdbx_description
1 polymer ?
#
loop_
_entity_poly.entity_id
_entity_poly.type
_entity_poly.pdbx_seq_one_letter_code
_entity_poly.pdbx_strand_id
1 'polypeptide(L)'
;MRTSREIQGDIIAGAKKDHVQLLLLKFENDAQARIWLRRLRPRIATTRQVAAFNAEFSKARKQSGGDDPKALNAVWRIVSFTYPGLRLLAGRDPFPSVPTGSTQEAYKQGPAARAAMLGDTGQCAPEHWLFGNGTGQPVHAVLTVAADRPQDLRVALTEEREEAARHKVVIVFEQDGATLEGSRRGKEHFGFKDGISEPAIQGFDAPDPNRPEHKKGSPGTRIIPAGEIVVGYERDDGMPTGLPDWARNGSFQVVRRLAQDVPGWWAQVGARLKDLKSREVVPPEATTEWLAARLVGRWRSGTPVSKCPHADSPSDAEAWSDNDISYRDDLEGEITPLFSHLRKTSPRDGLLVKPGDTQTVPEKGALDGRRIMRRGIPYGQPFDPAGSAGNGPDAPRGLVFVCYQADLVKQFEFIQKDWIEEPDFPHRDPAPGRDPLVATATDVSFKGCQVHFEQFVRTEGAVYAFAPSLSTIEALADGKLNGGGGEDGDRVLTAPFVLRPADGAVGTDKARLAMRQDGNLVVLDERDQVRWESGTAGSGGVTAVFQEDGDLVVLAPDDRPVWKSRTTGNPNAKLVVLTDGNVVIRAADGTVIWQTNTAH
;
A
#
# COMPACT_ATOMS: atom_id res chain seq x y z
N MET A 1 9.36 13.39 -8.65
CA MET A 1 8.14 12.55 -8.82
C MET A 1 6.86 13.34 -9.10
N ARG A 2 6.68 14.55 -8.56
CA ARG A 2 5.45 15.37 -8.74
C ARG A 2 5.03 15.63 -10.20
N THR A 3 5.98 15.62 -11.13
CA THR A 3 5.75 15.79 -12.58
C THR A 3 5.62 14.48 -13.35
N SER A 4 5.53 13.33 -12.66
CA SER A 4 5.47 12.01 -13.28
C SER A 4 4.24 11.87 -14.17
N ARG A 5 4.49 11.42 -15.40
CA ARG A 5 3.48 11.00 -16.38
C ARG A 5 3.27 9.48 -16.37
N GLU A 6 4.06 8.74 -15.59
CA GLU A 6 4.04 7.28 -15.52
C GLU A 6 3.21 6.75 -14.35
N ILE A 7 3.20 7.45 -13.22
CA ILE A 7 2.54 6.99 -11.99
C ILE A 7 1.08 7.45 -12.01
N GLN A 8 0.13 6.52 -11.79
CA GLN A 8 -1.29 6.87 -11.68
C GLN A 8 -1.56 7.82 -10.50
N GLY A 9 -2.48 8.75 -10.69
CA GLY A 9 -2.58 9.95 -9.84
C GLY A 9 -3.01 9.71 -8.39
N ASP A 10 -3.76 8.63 -8.13
CA ASP A 10 -4.27 8.38 -6.77
C ASP A 10 -3.22 7.77 -5.82
N ILE A 11 -2.15 7.19 -6.37
CA ILE A 11 -1.09 6.52 -5.60
C ILE A 11 -0.42 7.51 -4.64
N ILE A 12 0.25 8.54 -5.18
CA ILE A 12 0.99 9.51 -4.34
C ILE A 12 0.35 10.89 -4.23
N ALA A 13 -0.37 11.37 -5.26
CA ALA A 13 -1.00 12.70 -5.20
C ALA A 13 -2.38 12.68 -4.53
N GLY A 14 -3.11 11.58 -4.70
CA GLY A 14 -4.46 11.36 -4.18
C GLY A 14 -5.52 12.14 -4.98
N ALA A 15 -6.56 11.43 -5.44
CA ALA A 15 -7.65 12.02 -6.21
C ALA A 15 -8.39 13.11 -5.42
N LYS A 16 -8.59 12.88 -4.10
CA LYS A 16 -9.22 13.81 -3.14
C LYS A 16 -10.57 14.37 -3.65
N LYS A 17 -11.48 13.46 -3.97
CA LYS A 17 -12.80 13.77 -4.52
C LYS A 17 -13.91 13.36 -3.57
N ASP A 18 -15.02 14.08 -3.65
CA ASP A 18 -16.16 13.86 -2.77
C ASP A 18 -17.04 12.69 -3.19
N HIS A 19 -16.96 12.26 -4.45
CA HIS A 19 -17.74 11.15 -4.98
C HIS A 19 -16.81 10.18 -5.71
N VAL A 20 -16.92 8.91 -5.35
CA VAL A 20 -16.09 7.83 -5.90
C VAL A 20 -16.99 6.64 -6.22
N GLN A 21 -16.69 5.96 -7.32
CA GLN A 21 -17.28 4.67 -7.65
C GLN A 21 -16.15 3.72 -8.05
N LEU A 22 -16.14 2.53 -7.44
CA LEU A 22 -15.28 1.43 -7.86
C LEU A 22 -16.13 0.46 -8.68
N LEU A 23 -15.73 0.24 -9.93
CA LEU A 23 -16.27 -0.82 -10.77
C LEU A 23 -15.32 -2.02 -10.67
N LEU A 24 -15.82 -3.13 -10.14
CA LEU A 24 -15.09 -4.40 -10.09
C LEU A 24 -15.42 -5.17 -11.36
N LEU A 25 -14.40 -5.45 -12.14
CA LEU A 25 -14.54 -5.88 -13.53
C LEU A 25 -14.03 -7.31 -13.70
N LYS A 26 -14.75 -8.11 -14.47
CA LYS A 26 -14.33 -9.40 -15.01
C LYS A 26 -14.14 -9.28 -16.52
N PHE A 27 -13.11 -9.95 -17.01
CA PHE A 27 -12.80 -10.06 -18.43
C PHE A 27 -13.24 -11.42 -18.95
N GLU A 28 -14.09 -11.45 -19.99
CA GLU A 28 -14.52 -12.70 -20.63
C GLU A 28 -13.48 -13.26 -21.60
N ASN A 29 -12.71 -12.39 -22.26
CA ASN A 29 -11.54 -12.78 -23.05
C ASN A 29 -10.49 -11.66 -23.08
N ASP A 30 -9.24 -12.03 -23.34
CA ASP A 30 -8.09 -11.14 -23.34
C ASP A 30 -8.12 -10.12 -24.48
N ALA A 31 -8.48 -10.52 -25.70
CA ALA A 31 -8.52 -9.63 -26.85
C ALA A 31 -9.44 -8.42 -26.63
N GLN A 32 -10.65 -8.64 -26.13
CA GLN A 32 -11.60 -7.56 -25.85
C GLN A 32 -11.18 -6.72 -24.65
N ALA A 33 -10.65 -7.35 -23.59
CA ALA A 33 -10.12 -6.64 -22.44
C ALA A 33 -8.95 -5.71 -22.80
N ARG A 34 -8.07 -6.16 -23.71
CA ARG A 34 -6.97 -5.36 -24.27
C ARG A 34 -7.46 -4.16 -25.08
N ILE A 35 -8.52 -4.33 -25.88
CA ILE A 35 -9.15 -3.21 -26.62
C ILE A 35 -9.75 -2.21 -25.62
N TRP A 36 -10.51 -2.69 -24.63
CA TRP A 36 -11.05 -1.84 -23.56
C TRP A 36 -9.93 -1.06 -22.84
N LEU A 37 -8.83 -1.72 -22.50
CA LEU A 37 -7.71 -1.09 -21.82
C LEU A 37 -7.05 0.00 -22.68
N ARG A 38 -6.88 -0.25 -23.99
CA ARG A 38 -6.38 0.74 -24.95
C ARG A 38 -7.29 1.97 -25.02
N ARG A 39 -8.61 1.76 -24.95
CA ARG A 39 -9.65 2.82 -24.93
C ARG A 39 -9.66 3.61 -23.62
N LEU A 40 -9.43 2.93 -22.49
CA LEU A 40 -9.38 3.54 -21.16
C LEU A 40 -8.12 4.39 -20.96
N ARG A 41 -6.96 3.94 -21.46
CA ARG A 41 -5.64 4.54 -21.19
C ARG A 41 -5.61 6.08 -21.27
N PRO A 42 -6.13 6.74 -22.32
CA PRO A 42 -6.06 8.21 -22.45
C PRO A 42 -6.82 8.96 -21.34
N ARG A 43 -7.77 8.30 -20.67
CA ARG A 43 -8.59 8.87 -19.60
C ARG A 43 -8.01 8.63 -18.19
N ILE A 44 -6.95 7.83 -18.06
CA ILE A 44 -6.32 7.53 -16.77
C ILE A 44 -5.53 8.75 -16.28
N ALA A 45 -5.77 9.14 -15.02
CA ALA A 45 -5.14 10.29 -14.43
C ALA A 45 -3.70 9.98 -14.00
N THR A 46 -2.76 10.88 -14.32
CA THR A 46 -1.36 10.81 -13.88
C THR A 46 -1.14 11.60 -12.60
N THR A 47 -0.07 11.28 -11.86
CA THR A 47 0.41 12.06 -10.71
C THR A 47 0.59 13.52 -11.08
N ARG A 48 1.16 13.83 -12.25
CA ARG A 48 1.33 15.21 -12.71
C ARG A 48 0.01 15.98 -12.77
N GLN A 49 -1.03 15.39 -13.36
CA GLN A 49 -2.34 16.03 -13.51
C GLN A 49 -3.00 16.24 -12.15
N VAL A 50 -3.05 15.20 -11.32
CA VAL A 50 -3.69 15.26 -10.00
C VAL A 50 -2.94 16.21 -9.06
N ALA A 51 -1.60 16.18 -9.06
CA ALA A 51 -0.81 17.07 -8.21
C ALA A 51 -0.92 18.55 -8.62
N ALA A 52 -1.00 18.84 -9.93
CA ALA A 52 -1.23 20.20 -10.42
C ALA A 52 -2.60 20.71 -10.00
N PHE A 53 -3.66 19.92 -10.24
CA PHE A 53 -5.02 20.25 -9.82
C PHE A 53 -5.10 20.47 -8.29
N ASN A 54 -4.53 19.57 -7.49
CA ASN A 54 -4.57 19.67 -6.03
C ASN A 54 -3.86 20.95 -5.52
N ALA A 55 -2.79 21.37 -6.19
CA ALA A 55 -2.10 22.62 -5.85
C ALA A 55 -2.95 23.86 -6.16
N GLU A 56 -3.61 23.89 -7.32
CA GLU A 56 -4.52 24.97 -7.71
C GLU A 56 -5.75 25.03 -6.80
N PHE A 57 -6.37 23.88 -6.52
CA PHE A 57 -7.51 23.76 -5.61
C PHE A 57 -7.14 24.25 -4.21
N SER A 58 -6.01 23.78 -3.66
CA SER A 58 -5.54 24.21 -2.33
C SER A 58 -5.24 25.70 -2.27
N LYS A 59 -4.68 26.28 -3.34
CA LYS A 59 -4.42 27.72 -3.43
C LYS A 59 -5.73 28.51 -3.44
N ALA A 60 -6.69 28.12 -4.27
CA ALA A 60 -7.99 28.78 -4.36
C ALA A 60 -8.77 28.70 -3.04
N ARG A 61 -8.77 27.52 -2.39
CA ARG A 61 -9.40 27.31 -1.08
C ARG A 61 -8.78 28.18 0.02
N LYS A 62 -7.47 28.39 0.01
CA LYS A 62 -6.81 29.32 0.94
C LYS A 62 -7.19 30.78 0.68
N GLN A 63 -7.38 31.16 -0.58
CA GLN A 63 -7.77 32.51 -0.95
C GLN A 63 -9.24 32.83 -0.59
N SER A 64 -10.09 31.82 -0.48
CA SER A 64 -11.50 31.94 -0.10
C SER A 64 -11.75 31.77 1.42
N GLY A 65 -10.72 31.64 2.25
CA GLY A 65 -10.89 31.43 3.69
C GLY A 65 -11.42 30.04 4.07
N GLY A 66 -11.12 29.02 3.26
CA GLY A 66 -11.45 27.63 3.54
C GLY A 66 -12.61 27.03 2.73
N ASP A 67 -13.31 27.84 1.94
CA ASP A 67 -14.39 27.40 1.05
C ASP A 67 -13.87 26.67 -0.18
N ASP A 68 -14.50 25.54 -0.52
CA ASP A 68 -14.12 24.76 -1.70
C ASP A 68 -14.42 25.54 -3.01
N PRO A 69 -13.44 25.65 -3.93
CA PRO A 69 -13.58 26.42 -5.16
C PRO A 69 -14.58 25.79 -6.13
N LYS A 70 -15.78 26.38 -6.25
CA LYS A 70 -16.89 25.90 -7.10
C LYS A 70 -16.53 25.70 -8.59
N ALA A 71 -15.57 26.48 -9.11
CA ALA A 71 -15.17 26.43 -10.52
C ALA A 71 -14.12 25.36 -10.84
N LEU A 72 -13.44 24.79 -9.82
CA LEU A 72 -12.40 23.79 -10.01
C LEU A 72 -12.99 22.39 -9.75
N ASN A 73 -13.36 21.72 -10.82
CA ASN A 73 -13.91 20.36 -10.78
C ASN A 73 -13.12 19.46 -11.74
N ALA A 74 -12.95 18.19 -11.37
CA ALA A 74 -12.27 17.19 -12.17
C ALA A 74 -12.91 15.81 -12.01
N VAL A 75 -12.74 14.97 -13.04
CA VAL A 75 -13.00 13.53 -12.99
C VAL A 75 -11.68 12.79 -13.18
N TRP A 76 -11.34 11.92 -12.25
CA TRP A 76 -10.16 11.08 -12.31
C TRP A 76 -10.54 9.61 -12.47
N ARG A 77 -9.72 8.90 -13.24
CA ARG A 77 -9.82 7.45 -13.43
C ARG A 77 -8.50 6.79 -13.09
N ILE A 78 -8.57 5.70 -12.34
CA ILE A 78 -7.43 4.87 -11.92
C ILE A 78 -7.83 3.42 -12.15
N VAL A 79 -6.92 2.63 -12.69
CA VAL A 79 -7.15 1.20 -12.93
C VAL A 79 -6.08 0.37 -12.26
N SER A 80 -6.49 -0.70 -11.62
CA SER A 80 -5.60 -1.73 -11.08
C SER A 80 -6.09 -3.11 -11.48
N PHE A 81 -5.18 -4.08 -11.49
CA PHE A 81 -5.45 -5.44 -11.91
C PHE A 81 -5.15 -6.41 -10.79
N THR A 82 -6.05 -7.37 -10.56
CA THR A 82 -5.74 -8.52 -9.71
C THR A 82 -4.79 -9.46 -10.44
N TYR A 83 -4.15 -10.39 -9.74
CA TYR A 83 -3.25 -11.34 -10.39
C TYR A 83 -3.91 -12.10 -11.56
N PRO A 84 -5.14 -12.66 -11.44
CA PRO A 84 -5.83 -13.28 -12.57
C PRO A 84 -6.05 -12.34 -13.75
N GLY A 85 -6.43 -11.08 -13.50
CA GLY A 85 -6.66 -10.10 -14.56
C GLY A 85 -5.38 -9.69 -15.28
N LEU A 86 -4.30 -9.49 -14.53
CA LEU A 86 -2.99 -9.16 -15.08
C LEU A 86 -2.44 -10.31 -15.94
N ARG A 87 -2.54 -11.55 -15.45
CA ARG A 87 -2.15 -12.75 -16.20
C ARG A 87 -2.92 -12.89 -17.50
N LEU A 88 -4.23 -12.64 -17.47
CA LEU A 88 -5.09 -12.70 -18.66
C LEU A 88 -4.72 -11.62 -19.69
N LEU A 89 -4.49 -10.38 -19.26
CA LEU A 89 -4.05 -9.31 -20.15
C LEU A 89 -2.66 -9.59 -20.75
N ALA A 90 -1.71 -10.04 -19.93
CA ALA A 90 -0.35 -10.32 -20.37
C ALA A 90 -0.22 -11.61 -21.21
N GLY A 91 -1.18 -12.53 -21.16
CA GLY A 91 -1.11 -13.83 -21.84
C GLY A 91 -0.05 -14.79 -21.28
N ARG A 92 0.60 -14.43 -20.16
CA ARG A 92 1.66 -15.20 -19.48
C ARG A 92 1.63 -14.93 -17.98
N ASP A 93 2.32 -15.76 -17.19
CA ASP A 93 2.49 -15.49 -15.76
C ASP A 93 3.35 -14.23 -15.56
N PRO A 94 2.83 -13.15 -14.92
CA PRO A 94 3.60 -11.95 -14.66
C PRO A 94 4.71 -12.17 -13.60
N PHE A 95 4.63 -13.26 -12.84
CA PHE A 95 5.58 -13.66 -11.80
C PHE A 95 5.92 -15.16 -11.93
N PRO A 96 6.80 -15.55 -12.87
CA PRO A 96 7.16 -16.96 -13.10
C PRO A 96 7.90 -17.58 -11.91
N SER A 97 8.69 -16.78 -11.17
CA SER A 97 9.29 -17.15 -9.89
C SER A 97 8.68 -16.33 -8.76
N VAL A 98 8.22 -17.02 -7.71
CA VAL A 98 7.54 -16.43 -6.56
C VAL A 98 8.19 -16.95 -5.28
N PRO A 99 9.02 -16.14 -4.58
CA PRO A 99 9.58 -16.54 -3.30
C PRO A 99 8.48 -16.70 -2.24
N THR A 100 8.57 -17.72 -1.40
CA THR A 100 7.66 -17.92 -0.26
C THR A 100 7.74 -16.74 0.71
N GLY A 101 6.58 -16.29 1.19
CA GLY A 101 6.44 -15.15 2.09
C GLY A 101 6.61 -13.78 1.42
N SER A 102 6.71 -13.72 0.09
CA SER A 102 6.91 -12.46 -0.64
C SER A 102 5.61 -11.73 -0.96
N THR A 103 5.72 -10.44 -1.31
CA THR A 103 4.59 -9.67 -1.83
C THR A 103 4.01 -10.26 -3.13
N GLN A 104 4.83 -10.91 -3.96
CA GLN A 104 4.36 -11.62 -5.16
C GLN A 104 3.46 -12.80 -4.78
N GLU A 105 3.81 -13.54 -3.73
CA GLU A 105 3.01 -14.65 -3.23
C GLU A 105 1.66 -14.17 -2.70
N ALA A 106 1.67 -13.15 -1.83
CA ALA A 106 0.44 -12.55 -1.29
C ALA A 106 -0.46 -12.01 -2.41
N TYR A 107 0.10 -11.31 -3.39
CA TYR A 107 -0.65 -10.80 -4.55
C TYR A 107 -1.24 -11.92 -5.42
N LYS A 108 -0.48 -13.00 -5.66
CA LYS A 108 -0.90 -14.17 -6.44
C LYS A 108 -2.01 -14.96 -5.75
N GLN A 109 -1.93 -15.10 -4.42
CA GLN A 109 -2.94 -15.77 -3.59
C GLN A 109 -4.23 -14.94 -3.49
N GLY A 110 -4.12 -13.62 -3.35
CA GLY A 110 -5.25 -12.73 -3.13
C GLY A 110 -5.82 -12.83 -1.70
N PRO A 111 -6.65 -11.85 -1.28
CA PRO A 111 -7.00 -11.67 0.12
C PRO A 111 -7.86 -12.79 0.70
N ALA A 112 -8.68 -13.48 -0.09
CA ALA A 112 -9.50 -14.60 0.41
C ALA A 112 -8.64 -15.75 0.96
N ALA A 113 -7.52 -16.08 0.29
CA ALA A 113 -6.58 -17.08 0.79
C ALA A 113 -5.79 -16.58 2.01
N ARG A 114 -5.70 -15.27 2.20
CA ARG A 114 -5.04 -14.60 3.33
C ARG A 114 -6.00 -14.29 4.49
N ALA A 115 -7.30 -14.50 4.33
CA ALA A 115 -8.33 -13.96 5.21
C ALA A 115 -8.14 -14.32 6.69
N ALA A 116 -7.88 -15.59 6.99
CA ALA A 116 -7.72 -16.07 8.36
C ALA A 116 -6.60 -15.33 9.13
N MET A 117 -5.46 -15.05 8.49
CA MET A 117 -4.36 -14.34 9.13
C MET A 117 -4.59 -12.83 9.24
N LEU A 118 -5.57 -12.29 8.52
CA LEU A 118 -5.97 -10.88 8.57
C LEU A 118 -7.12 -10.62 9.55
N GLY A 119 -7.57 -11.65 10.28
CA GLY A 119 -8.71 -11.58 11.20
C GLY A 119 -10.08 -11.77 10.51
N ASP A 120 -10.10 -12.02 9.20
CA ASP A 120 -11.34 -12.22 8.44
C ASP A 120 -11.87 -13.65 8.64
N THR A 121 -12.51 -13.85 9.79
CA THR A 121 -13.11 -15.10 10.24
C THR A 121 -14.57 -14.89 10.65
N GLY A 122 -15.32 -15.98 10.86
CA GLY A 122 -16.73 -15.89 11.24
C GLY A 122 -17.53 -15.06 10.24
N GLN A 123 -18.23 -14.01 10.70
CA GLN A 123 -19.02 -13.13 9.83
C GLN A 123 -18.18 -12.29 8.86
N CYS A 124 -16.87 -12.19 9.08
CA CYS A 124 -15.93 -11.51 8.19
C CYS A 124 -15.26 -12.48 7.20
N ALA A 125 -15.58 -13.77 7.23
CA ALA A 125 -14.92 -14.77 6.40
C ALA A 125 -15.29 -14.64 4.91
N PRO A 126 -14.42 -15.08 3.98
CA PRO A 126 -14.62 -14.91 2.54
C PRO A 126 -15.96 -15.41 1.99
N GLU A 127 -16.54 -16.45 2.58
CA GLU A 127 -17.86 -16.97 2.20
C GLU A 127 -19.01 -15.95 2.33
N HIS A 128 -18.83 -14.91 3.14
CA HIS A 128 -19.80 -13.82 3.32
C HIS A 128 -19.47 -12.58 2.48
N TRP A 129 -18.36 -12.56 1.76
CA TRP A 129 -17.95 -11.42 0.97
C TRP A 129 -18.79 -11.27 -0.31
N LEU A 130 -19.17 -10.02 -0.59
CA LEU A 130 -19.90 -9.62 -1.79
C LEU A 130 -19.04 -9.71 -3.06
N PHE A 131 -17.72 -9.59 -2.91
CA PHE A 131 -16.74 -9.71 -3.99
C PHE A 131 -15.40 -10.21 -3.46
N GLY A 132 -14.59 -10.78 -4.36
CA GLY A 132 -13.23 -11.22 -4.02
C GLY A 132 -13.16 -12.44 -3.09
N ASN A 133 -14.26 -13.18 -2.93
CA ASN A 133 -14.39 -14.35 -2.06
C ASN A 133 -13.60 -15.60 -2.51
N GLY A 134 -12.95 -15.56 -3.69
CA GLY A 134 -12.14 -16.65 -4.23
C GLY A 134 -12.93 -17.82 -4.86
N THR A 135 -14.24 -17.93 -4.61
CA THR A 135 -15.09 -19.02 -5.09
C THR A 135 -16.19 -18.57 -6.06
N GLY A 136 -16.55 -17.29 -6.03
CA GLY A 136 -17.53 -16.67 -6.91
C GLY A 136 -16.94 -16.13 -8.22
N GLN A 137 -17.57 -15.10 -8.79
CA GLN A 137 -17.05 -14.47 -10.01
C GLN A 137 -15.71 -13.78 -9.74
N PRO A 138 -14.67 -14.05 -10.56
CA PRO A 138 -13.37 -13.44 -10.34
C PRO A 138 -13.40 -11.95 -10.64
N VAL A 139 -12.76 -11.16 -9.79
CA VAL A 139 -12.45 -9.76 -10.07
C VAL A 139 -11.11 -9.73 -10.78
N HIS A 140 -11.07 -9.22 -12.01
CA HIS A 140 -9.84 -9.06 -12.81
C HIS A 140 -9.27 -7.65 -12.71
N ALA A 141 -10.11 -6.62 -12.57
CA ALA A 141 -9.68 -5.25 -12.44
C ALA A 141 -10.58 -4.44 -11.51
N VAL A 142 -10.02 -3.38 -10.94
CA VAL A 142 -10.77 -2.34 -10.24
C VAL A 142 -10.57 -1.04 -11.01
N LEU A 143 -11.67 -0.48 -11.53
CA LEU A 143 -11.69 0.86 -12.12
C LEU A 143 -12.30 1.83 -11.10
N THR A 144 -11.48 2.70 -10.55
CA THR A 144 -11.92 3.79 -9.68
C THR A 144 -12.22 5.02 -10.53
N VAL A 145 -13.45 5.53 -10.45
CA VAL A 145 -13.87 6.81 -11.03
C VAL A 145 -14.20 7.77 -9.90
N ALA A 146 -13.53 8.92 -9.86
CA ALA A 146 -13.63 9.87 -8.76
C ALA A 146 -13.94 11.28 -9.30
N ALA A 147 -14.91 11.98 -8.73
CA ALA A 147 -15.31 13.32 -9.18
C ALA A 147 -15.72 14.25 -8.04
N ASP A 148 -15.54 15.56 -8.25
CA ASP A 148 -15.99 16.58 -7.29
C ASP A 148 -17.52 16.73 -7.27
N ARG A 149 -18.20 16.45 -8.40
CA ARG A 149 -19.65 16.62 -8.54
C ARG A 149 -20.35 15.30 -8.87
N PRO A 150 -21.52 15.00 -8.25
CA PRO A 150 -22.28 13.79 -8.55
C PRO A 150 -22.68 13.66 -10.03
N GLN A 151 -22.97 14.79 -10.67
CA GLN A 151 -23.34 14.82 -12.09
C GLN A 151 -22.19 14.39 -12.99
N ASP A 152 -20.98 14.88 -12.72
CA ASP A 152 -19.79 14.54 -13.50
C ASP A 152 -19.42 13.06 -13.32
N LEU A 153 -19.54 12.55 -12.09
CA LEU A 153 -19.38 11.13 -11.81
C LEU A 153 -20.37 10.30 -12.63
N ARG A 154 -21.66 10.68 -12.65
CA ARG A 154 -22.69 9.94 -13.38
C ARG A 154 -22.40 9.89 -14.88
N VAL A 155 -22.01 11.02 -15.48
CA VAL A 155 -21.64 11.08 -16.91
C VAL A 155 -20.44 10.17 -17.19
N ALA A 156 -19.40 10.25 -16.37
CA ALA A 156 -18.22 9.41 -16.53
C ALA A 156 -18.54 7.92 -16.36
N LEU A 157 -19.40 7.55 -15.41
CA LEU A 157 -19.82 6.16 -15.21
C LEU A 157 -20.65 5.64 -16.37
N THR A 158 -21.54 6.44 -16.96
CA THR A 158 -22.24 6.04 -18.19
C THR A 158 -21.24 5.72 -19.31
N GLU A 159 -20.23 6.57 -19.52
CA GLU A 159 -19.17 6.32 -20.51
C GLU A 159 -18.42 5.00 -20.23
N GLU A 160 -18.00 4.76 -18.98
CA GLU A 160 -17.23 3.54 -18.65
C GLU A 160 -18.09 2.27 -18.69
N ARG A 161 -19.38 2.34 -18.31
CA ARG A 161 -20.31 1.20 -18.43
C ARG A 161 -20.56 0.84 -19.89
N GLU A 162 -20.73 1.84 -20.77
CA GLU A 162 -20.87 1.61 -22.21
C GLU A 162 -19.61 1.00 -22.83
N GLU A 163 -18.43 1.52 -22.48
CA GLU A 163 -17.15 0.98 -22.95
C GLU A 163 -16.93 -0.45 -22.45
N ALA A 164 -17.27 -0.75 -21.19
CA ALA A 164 -17.18 -2.10 -20.65
C ALA A 164 -18.13 -3.07 -21.40
N ALA A 165 -19.39 -2.69 -21.59
CA ALA A 165 -20.38 -3.51 -22.31
C ALA A 165 -19.98 -3.77 -23.76
N ARG A 166 -19.53 -2.74 -24.50
CA ARG A 166 -19.08 -2.87 -25.90
C ARG A 166 -17.93 -3.87 -26.06
N HIS A 167 -17.07 -3.99 -25.05
CA HIS A 167 -15.89 -4.83 -25.06
C HIS A 167 -16.02 -6.06 -24.15
N LYS A 168 -17.25 -6.50 -23.83
CA LYS A 168 -17.51 -7.72 -23.05
C LYS A 168 -16.72 -7.78 -21.73
N VAL A 169 -16.50 -6.62 -21.11
CA VAL A 169 -15.99 -6.48 -19.76
C VAL A 169 -17.20 -6.42 -18.84
N VAL A 170 -17.34 -7.42 -17.98
CA VAL A 170 -18.50 -7.59 -17.11
C VAL A 170 -18.24 -6.84 -15.81
N ILE A 171 -19.18 -6.02 -15.37
CA ILE A 171 -19.15 -5.41 -14.05
C ILE A 171 -19.76 -6.41 -13.08
N VAL A 172 -18.94 -6.97 -12.18
CA VAL A 172 -19.36 -8.01 -11.23
C VAL A 172 -19.82 -7.42 -9.89
N PHE A 173 -19.34 -6.22 -9.56
CA PHE A 173 -19.78 -5.47 -8.39
C PHE A 173 -19.52 -3.97 -8.61
N GLU A 174 -20.38 -3.14 -8.04
CA GLU A 174 -20.22 -1.69 -8.03
C GLU A 174 -20.23 -1.20 -6.58
N GLN A 175 -19.17 -0.51 -6.17
CA GLN A 175 -19.08 0.08 -4.84
C GLN A 175 -19.10 1.60 -4.94
N ASP A 176 -20.16 2.23 -4.43
CA ASP A 176 -20.24 3.68 -4.30
C ASP A 176 -19.46 4.17 -3.07
N GLY A 177 -19.04 5.43 -3.09
CA GLY A 177 -18.41 6.09 -1.98
C GLY A 177 -18.62 7.59 -2.06
N ALA A 178 -18.88 8.22 -0.92
CA ALA A 178 -19.04 9.66 -0.85
C ALA A 178 -18.53 10.22 0.48
N THR A 179 -17.95 11.42 0.42
CA THR A 179 -17.74 12.23 1.62
C THR A 179 -19.09 12.46 2.29
N LEU A 180 -19.18 12.22 3.61
CA LEU A 180 -20.42 12.48 4.35
C LEU A 180 -20.76 13.98 4.34
N GLU A 181 -22.06 14.28 4.35
CA GLU A 181 -22.55 15.66 4.25
C GLU A 181 -22.57 16.41 5.59
N GLY A 182 -22.67 17.74 5.51
CA GLY A 182 -22.84 18.62 6.67
C GLY A 182 -21.71 18.53 7.70
N SER A 183 -22.06 18.45 8.98
CA SER A 183 -21.10 18.39 10.09
C SER A 183 -20.28 17.08 10.15
N ARG A 184 -20.58 16.11 9.28
CA ARG A 184 -19.84 14.86 9.12
C ARG A 184 -18.80 14.91 8.00
N ARG A 185 -18.65 16.03 7.28
CA ARG A 185 -17.66 16.17 6.21
C ARG A 185 -16.22 15.87 6.68
N GLY A 186 -15.59 14.91 6.02
CA GLY A 186 -14.24 14.42 6.35
C GLY A 186 -14.18 13.56 7.62
N LYS A 187 -15.32 13.02 8.08
CA LYS A 187 -15.40 12.03 9.15
C LYS A 187 -15.87 10.69 8.59
N GLU A 188 -15.49 9.61 9.24
CA GLU A 188 -16.07 8.28 9.00
C GLU A 188 -17.38 8.09 9.81
N HIS A 189 -18.03 6.93 9.72
CA HIS A 189 -19.40 6.75 10.24
C HIS A 189 -19.52 6.71 11.76
N PHE A 190 -18.50 6.29 12.50
CA PHE A 190 -18.46 6.44 13.96
C PHE A 190 -18.34 7.93 14.37
N GLY A 191 -17.90 8.80 13.46
CA GLY A 191 -17.89 10.25 13.58
C GLY A 191 -16.50 10.85 13.78
N PHE A 192 -15.42 10.08 13.61
CA PHE A 192 -14.05 10.53 13.76
C PHE A 192 -13.51 11.13 12.48
N LYS A 193 -12.77 12.24 12.61
CA LYS A 193 -12.04 12.84 11.48
C LYS A 193 -11.02 11.83 10.93
N ASP A 194 -11.12 11.54 9.64
CA ASP A 194 -10.21 10.63 8.94
C ASP A 194 -9.33 11.40 7.93
N GLY A 195 -8.29 10.75 7.41
CA GLY A 195 -7.37 11.31 6.42
C GLY A 195 -6.37 12.32 6.98
N ILE A 196 -6.15 12.34 8.30
CA ILE A 196 -5.22 13.27 8.97
C ILE A 196 -3.75 12.86 8.77
N SER A 197 -3.42 11.61 9.09
CA SER A 197 -2.04 11.13 9.15
C SER A 197 -1.73 10.25 7.94
N GLU A 198 -1.12 10.85 6.93
CA GLU A 198 -0.56 10.17 5.75
C GLU A 198 0.96 10.42 5.71
N PRO A 199 1.78 9.46 5.24
CA PRO A 199 3.19 9.72 5.01
C PRO A 199 3.37 10.75 3.88
N ALA A 200 4.38 11.62 4.01
CA ALA A 200 4.86 12.41 2.90
C ALA A 200 5.93 11.62 2.12
N ILE A 201 6.11 11.94 0.84
CA ILE A 201 6.95 11.14 -0.06
C ILE A 201 8.16 11.92 -0.55
N GLN A 202 9.35 11.34 -0.38
CA GLN A 202 10.61 11.90 -0.86
C GLN A 202 10.56 12.12 -2.39
N GLY A 203 10.98 13.30 -2.84
CA GLY A 203 10.93 13.67 -4.26
C GLY A 203 9.54 14.03 -4.79
N PHE A 204 8.51 14.03 -3.93
CA PHE A 204 7.16 14.52 -4.23
C PHE A 204 6.74 15.67 -3.32
N ASP A 205 6.88 15.52 -2.00
CA ASP A 205 6.61 16.54 -1.01
C ASP A 205 7.85 17.37 -0.69
N ALA A 206 7.64 18.66 -0.36
CA ALA A 206 8.73 19.56 -0.01
C ALA A 206 9.12 19.35 1.47
N PRO A 207 10.41 19.19 1.78
CA PRO A 207 10.89 19.09 3.15
C PRO A 207 10.75 20.43 3.89
N ASP A 208 10.50 20.37 5.18
CA ASP A 208 10.55 21.52 6.07
C ASP A 208 12.01 22.02 6.20
N PRO A 209 12.29 23.33 6.06
CA PRO A 209 13.65 23.85 6.16
C PRO A 209 14.34 23.58 7.50
N ASN A 210 13.58 23.46 8.59
CA ASN A 210 14.11 23.28 9.95
C ASN A 210 14.08 21.80 10.40
N ARG A 211 13.19 20.99 9.82
CA ARG A 211 13.07 19.54 10.06
C ARG A 211 13.01 18.81 8.71
N PRO A 212 14.13 18.60 8.01
CA PRO A 212 14.15 18.07 6.64
C PRO A 212 13.49 16.69 6.46
N GLU A 213 13.40 15.92 7.54
CA GLU A 213 12.70 14.64 7.61
C GLU A 213 11.17 14.77 7.72
N HIS A 214 10.64 15.99 7.81
CA HIS A 214 9.22 16.32 7.87
C HIS A 214 8.78 17.15 6.65
N LYS A 215 7.50 17.06 6.33
CA LYS A 215 6.88 17.85 5.27
C LYS A 215 6.71 19.32 5.69
N LYS A 216 7.11 20.22 4.80
CA LYS A 216 6.95 21.66 4.96
C LYS A 216 5.49 22.03 5.24
N GLY A 217 5.28 22.74 6.35
CA GLY A 217 3.94 23.20 6.76
C GLY A 217 3.00 22.08 7.20
N SER A 218 3.52 20.89 7.53
CA SER A 218 2.74 19.78 8.07
C SER A 218 3.51 19.13 9.23
N PRO A 219 3.48 19.72 10.44
CA PRO A 219 4.19 19.21 11.61
C PRO A 219 3.84 17.74 11.88
N GLY A 220 4.87 16.92 12.16
CA GLY A 220 4.71 15.49 12.43
C GLY A 220 4.43 14.59 11.22
N THR A 221 4.27 15.16 10.03
CA THR A 221 4.17 14.39 8.79
C THR A 221 5.57 14.07 8.28
N ARG A 222 6.04 12.85 8.57
CA ARG A 222 7.35 12.35 8.12
C ARG A 222 7.42 12.15 6.61
N ILE A 223 8.57 12.43 6.03
CA ILE A 223 8.92 12.12 4.65
C ILE A 223 9.60 10.77 4.60
N ILE A 224 9.00 9.80 3.92
CA ILE A 224 9.55 8.46 3.71
C ILE A 224 10.10 8.29 2.29
N PRO A 225 11.01 7.32 2.06
CA PRO A 225 11.47 6.97 0.73
C PRO A 225 10.30 6.58 -0.18
N ALA A 226 10.36 7.01 -1.44
CA ALA A 226 9.29 6.75 -2.40
C ALA A 226 9.07 5.26 -2.69
N GLY A 227 10.13 4.45 -2.53
CA GLY A 227 10.08 3.00 -2.71
C GLY A 227 9.15 2.28 -1.74
N GLU A 228 8.72 2.91 -0.64
CA GLU A 228 7.71 2.31 0.24
C GLU A 228 6.32 2.31 -0.40
N ILE A 229 6.03 3.23 -1.31
CA ILE A 229 4.71 3.33 -1.96
C ILE A 229 4.78 2.97 -3.45
N VAL A 230 5.87 3.31 -4.13
CA VAL A 230 6.03 3.17 -5.59
C VAL A 230 7.16 2.21 -5.91
N VAL A 231 6.83 1.12 -6.61
CA VAL A 231 7.78 0.06 -6.98
C VAL A 231 8.91 0.59 -7.88
N GLY A 232 10.13 0.11 -7.64
CA GLY A 232 11.33 0.44 -8.42
C GLY A 232 12.07 1.71 -7.99
N TYR A 233 11.79 2.19 -6.77
CA TYR A 233 12.53 3.27 -6.10
C TYR A 233 13.11 2.75 -4.77
N GLU A 234 14.11 3.46 -4.24
CA GLU A 234 14.74 3.13 -2.96
C GLU A 234 13.73 3.12 -1.81
N ARG A 235 13.86 2.12 -0.96
CA ARG A 235 13.12 1.91 0.29
C ARG A 235 13.93 2.37 1.50
N ASP A 236 13.32 2.27 2.67
CA ASP A 236 13.91 2.56 3.96
C ASP A 236 15.09 1.65 4.31
N ASP A 237 15.13 0.43 3.75
CA ASP A 237 16.29 -0.49 3.82
C ASP A 237 17.40 -0.16 2.78
N GLY A 238 17.20 0.88 1.98
CA GLY A 238 18.13 1.35 0.95
C GLY A 238 18.03 0.62 -0.39
N MET A 239 17.14 -0.35 -0.55
CA MET A 239 17.02 -1.14 -1.78
C MET A 239 15.62 -1.06 -2.41
N PRO A 240 15.48 -1.01 -3.74
CA PRO A 240 14.17 -1.18 -4.36
C PRO A 240 13.64 -2.60 -4.12
N THR A 241 12.32 -2.78 -4.30
CA THR A 241 11.75 -4.12 -4.32
C THR A 241 12.36 -4.96 -5.45
N GLY A 242 12.61 -6.25 -5.20
CA GLY A 242 13.08 -7.21 -6.21
C GLY A 242 12.00 -7.63 -7.22
N LEU A 243 11.10 -6.71 -7.60
CA LEU A 243 10.01 -6.97 -8.53
C LEU A 243 10.48 -6.82 -9.98
N PRO A 244 9.82 -7.48 -10.95
CA PRO A 244 10.14 -7.34 -12.37
C PRO A 244 9.99 -5.89 -12.84
N ASP A 245 10.76 -5.48 -13.86
CA ASP A 245 10.81 -4.08 -14.27
C ASP A 245 9.45 -3.53 -14.75
N TRP A 246 8.54 -4.39 -15.24
CA TRP A 246 7.17 -4.01 -15.61
C TRP A 246 6.36 -3.42 -14.45
N ALA A 247 6.72 -3.77 -13.22
CA ALA A 247 6.06 -3.25 -12.02
C ALA A 247 6.58 -1.85 -11.65
N ARG A 248 7.68 -1.37 -12.24
CA ARG A 248 8.23 -0.05 -11.92
C ARG A 248 7.20 1.06 -12.13
N ASN A 249 7.21 2.05 -11.24
CA ASN A 249 6.24 3.16 -11.18
C ASN A 249 4.79 2.74 -10.86
N GLY A 250 4.56 1.46 -10.55
CA GLY A 250 3.29 0.97 -10.04
C GLY A 250 3.25 0.87 -8.52
N SER A 251 2.12 0.42 -8.00
CA SER A 251 1.89 0.20 -6.56
C SER A 251 0.87 -0.90 -6.36
N PHE A 252 1.02 -1.72 -5.32
CA PHE A 252 -0.05 -2.63 -4.91
C PHE A 252 -1.18 -1.82 -4.29
N GLN A 253 -2.41 -2.22 -4.60
CA GLN A 253 -3.63 -1.65 -4.05
C GLN A 253 -4.35 -2.71 -3.23
N VAL A 254 -4.75 -2.35 -2.02
CA VAL A 254 -5.71 -3.10 -1.22
C VAL A 254 -7.03 -2.36 -1.27
N VAL A 255 -8.12 -3.08 -1.55
CA VAL A 255 -9.49 -2.60 -1.38
C VAL A 255 -10.18 -3.49 -0.37
N ARG A 256 -10.79 -2.92 0.67
CA ARG A 256 -11.68 -3.63 1.60
C ARG A 256 -12.97 -2.86 1.76
N ARG A 257 -14.10 -3.56 1.70
CA ARG A 257 -15.40 -3.02 2.04
C ARG A 257 -15.68 -3.36 3.50
N LEU A 258 -15.61 -2.35 4.36
CA LEU A 258 -15.72 -2.50 5.81
C LEU A 258 -17.07 -1.94 6.28
N ALA A 259 -18.04 -2.81 6.55
CA ALA A 259 -19.31 -2.41 7.13
C ALA A 259 -19.13 -1.98 8.58
N GLN A 260 -19.83 -0.92 8.99
CA GLN A 260 -19.72 -0.33 10.32
C GLN A 260 -21.08 -0.34 11.02
N ASP A 261 -21.18 -1.08 12.13
CA ASP A 261 -22.33 -1.02 13.04
C ASP A 261 -22.14 0.13 14.04
N VAL A 262 -22.53 1.32 13.58
CA VAL A 262 -22.45 2.58 14.33
C VAL A 262 -23.21 2.53 15.66
N PRO A 263 -24.52 2.19 15.71
CA PRO A 263 -25.24 2.16 16.97
C PRO A 263 -24.68 1.11 17.93
N GLY A 264 -24.33 -0.08 17.43
CA GLY A 264 -23.74 -1.15 18.24
C GLY A 264 -22.43 -0.71 18.91
N TRP A 265 -21.52 -0.10 18.14
CA TRP A 265 -20.24 0.37 18.67
C TRP A 265 -20.43 1.42 19.76
N TRP A 266 -21.26 2.45 19.53
CA TRP A 266 -21.50 3.49 20.54
C TRP A 266 -22.21 2.94 21.80
N ALA A 267 -23.12 1.98 21.64
CA ALA A 267 -23.75 1.29 22.76
C ALA A 267 -22.72 0.52 23.59
N GLN A 268 -21.79 -0.20 22.94
CA GLN A 268 -20.69 -0.87 23.62
C GLN A 268 -19.82 0.13 24.39
N VAL A 269 -19.37 1.22 23.76
CA VAL A 269 -18.52 2.21 24.45
C VAL A 269 -19.22 2.77 25.69
N GLY A 270 -20.52 3.10 25.59
CA GLY A 270 -21.31 3.56 26.74
C GLY A 270 -21.40 2.51 27.86
N ALA A 271 -21.62 1.25 27.51
CA ALA A 271 -21.68 0.15 28.47
C ALA A 271 -20.33 -0.08 29.16
N ARG A 272 -19.21 -0.07 28.42
CA ARG A 272 -17.86 -0.23 28.99
C ARG A 272 -17.46 0.95 29.87
N LEU A 273 -17.83 2.17 29.49
CA LEU A 273 -17.63 3.33 30.36
C LEU A 273 -18.35 3.18 31.70
N LYS A 274 -19.60 2.69 31.69
CA LYS A 274 -20.36 2.47 32.93
C LYS A 274 -19.67 1.46 33.84
N ASP A 275 -19.20 0.34 33.30
CA ASP A 275 -18.43 -0.67 34.05
C ASP A 275 -17.12 -0.10 34.63
N LEU A 276 -16.36 0.61 33.80
CA LEU A 276 -15.10 1.23 34.21
C LEU A 276 -15.29 2.27 35.33
N LYS A 277 -16.39 3.02 35.30
CA LYS A 277 -16.75 3.96 36.37
C LYS A 277 -17.13 3.25 37.66
N SER A 278 -17.93 2.17 37.61
CA SER A 278 -18.30 1.42 38.83
C SER A 278 -17.11 0.73 39.50
N ARG A 279 -16.02 0.55 38.75
CA ARG A 279 -14.75 -0.03 39.23
C ARG A 279 -13.70 1.04 39.56
N GLU A 280 -14.06 2.32 39.47
CA GLU A 280 -13.16 3.47 39.75
C GLU A 280 -11.87 3.48 38.91
N VAL A 281 -11.89 2.87 37.71
CA VAL A 281 -10.73 2.78 36.80
C VAL A 281 -10.53 4.07 36.01
N VAL A 282 -11.61 4.80 35.76
CA VAL A 282 -11.63 6.05 34.98
C VAL A 282 -12.21 7.20 35.80
N PRO A 283 -11.88 8.46 35.46
CA PRO A 283 -12.40 9.61 36.18
C PRO A 283 -13.94 9.68 36.18
N PRO A 284 -14.60 10.15 37.26
CA PRO A 284 -16.06 10.29 37.33
C PRO A 284 -16.65 11.14 36.20
N GLU A 285 -15.91 12.13 35.72
CA GLU A 285 -16.26 13.04 34.62
C GLU A 285 -16.05 12.43 33.23
N ALA A 286 -15.41 11.27 33.11
CA ALA A 286 -15.18 10.62 31.82
C ALA A 286 -16.49 10.40 31.08
N THR A 287 -16.55 10.77 29.81
CA THR A 287 -17.75 10.65 28.97
C THR A 287 -17.59 9.51 27.97
N THR A 288 -18.68 9.13 27.28
CA THR A 288 -18.60 8.14 26.20
C THR A 288 -17.63 8.61 25.12
N GLU A 289 -17.62 9.92 24.82
CA GLU A 289 -16.66 10.55 23.91
C GLU A 289 -15.21 10.38 24.38
N TRP A 290 -14.95 10.55 25.69
CA TRP A 290 -13.62 10.41 26.27
C TRP A 290 -13.04 8.99 26.12
N LEU A 291 -13.89 7.97 26.30
CA LEU A 291 -13.48 6.58 26.10
C LEU A 291 -13.32 6.27 24.62
N ALA A 292 -14.28 6.67 23.79
CA ALA A 292 -14.23 6.51 22.34
C ALA A 292 -12.95 7.12 21.74
N ALA A 293 -12.57 8.32 22.17
CA ALA A 293 -11.34 8.97 21.75
C ALA A 293 -10.08 8.17 22.10
N ARG A 294 -10.08 7.41 23.21
CA ARG A 294 -8.99 6.52 23.60
C ARG A 294 -8.98 5.19 22.87
N LEU A 295 -10.13 4.69 22.44
CA LEU A 295 -10.15 3.52 21.55
C LEU A 295 -9.54 3.87 20.18
N VAL A 296 -9.79 5.09 19.69
CA VAL A 296 -9.27 5.55 18.39
C VAL A 296 -7.85 6.13 18.48
N GLY A 297 -7.53 6.88 19.54
CA GLY A 297 -6.30 7.66 19.70
C GLY A 297 -6.45 9.16 19.35
N ARG A 298 -7.64 9.58 18.90
CA ARG A 298 -8.02 10.97 18.59
C ARG A 298 -9.46 11.21 19.02
N TRP A 299 -9.77 12.44 19.39
CA TRP A 299 -11.15 12.93 19.52
C TRP A 299 -11.83 12.96 18.15
N ARG A 300 -13.17 13.02 18.12
CA ARG A 300 -13.91 13.07 16.85
C ARG A 300 -13.59 14.29 15.97
N SER A 301 -13.12 15.38 16.56
CA SER A 301 -12.58 16.55 15.84
C SER A 301 -11.33 16.24 15.01
N GLY A 302 -10.58 15.20 15.39
CA GLY A 302 -9.23 14.92 14.92
C GLY A 302 -8.13 15.31 15.91
N THR A 303 -8.45 15.99 17.02
CA THR A 303 -7.46 16.38 18.03
C THR A 303 -6.83 15.15 18.68
N PRO A 304 -5.49 15.05 18.77
CA PRO A 304 -4.83 13.87 19.34
C PRO A 304 -4.95 13.81 20.86
N VAL A 305 -5.31 12.62 21.36
CA VAL A 305 -5.42 12.36 22.81
C VAL A 305 -4.09 12.59 23.52
N SER A 306 -2.98 12.27 22.87
CA SER A 306 -1.63 12.50 23.40
C SER A 306 -1.30 13.97 23.71
N LYS A 307 -2.01 14.93 23.09
CA LYS A 307 -1.81 16.37 23.33
C LYS A 307 -2.92 16.99 24.15
N CYS A 308 -4.16 16.53 23.95
CA CYS A 308 -5.33 17.02 24.67
C CYS A 308 -6.01 15.84 25.38
N PRO A 309 -5.43 15.32 26.48
CA PRO A 309 -5.91 14.09 27.11
C PRO A 309 -7.24 14.24 27.86
N HIS A 310 -7.58 15.46 28.28
CA HIS A 310 -8.73 15.72 29.15
C HIS A 310 -9.99 16.17 28.39
N ALA A 311 -9.83 16.90 27.29
CA ALA A 311 -10.94 17.45 26.52
C ALA A 311 -10.58 17.59 25.04
N ASP A 312 -11.61 17.55 24.19
CA ASP A 312 -11.47 17.91 22.79
C ASP A 312 -11.13 19.40 22.68
N SER A 313 -10.21 19.72 21.77
CA SER A 313 -9.77 21.08 21.48
C SER A 313 -9.64 21.19 19.96
N PRO A 314 -10.78 21.34 19.24
CA PRO A 314 -10.75 21.38 17.79
C PRO A 314 -9.90 22.57 17.34
N SER A 315 -8.95 22.31 16.45
CA SER A 315 -8.24 23.37 15.75
C SER A 315 -9.20 24.04 14.74
N ASP A 316 -9.01 25.33 14.47
CA ASP A 316 -9.81 26.06 13.47
C ASP A 316 -9.87 25.33 12.11
N ALA A 317 -10.89 25.59 11.30
CA ALA A 317 -11.06 24.94 9.99
C ALA A 317 -9.88 25.18 9.02
N GLU A 318 -9.09 26.24 9.27
CA GLU A 318 -7.85 26.58 8.57
C GLU A 318 -6.58 26.06 9.26
N ALA A 319 -6.68 25.70 10.55
CA ALA A 319 -5.57 25.18 11.31
C ALA A 319 -5.31 23.73 10.91
N TRP A 320 -4.04 23.46 10.56
CA TRP A 320 -3.56 22.13 10.23
C TRP A 320 -3.89 21.17 11.37
N SER A 321 -4.40 19.98 11.03
CA SER A 321 -4.60 18.92 12.01
C SER A 321 -3.25 18.58 12.62
N ASP A 322 -3.06 18.92 13.89
CA ASP A 322 -1.81 18.66 14.60
C ASP A 322 -1.52 17.15 14.59
N ASN A 323 -0.46 16.80 13.87
CA ASN A 323 0.00 15.43 13.68
C ASN A 323 1.40 15.21 14.25
N ASP A 324 1.95 16.17 14.99
CA ASP A 324 3.29 16.08 15.63
C ASP A 324 3.21 15.27 16.93
N ILE A 325 2.94 13.98 16.77
CA ILE A 325 2.78 12.98 17.83
C ILE A 325 3.98 12.04 17.76
N SER A 326 4.57 11.72 18.91
CA SER A 326 5.70 10.78 19.02
C SER A 326 5.40 9.56 19.89
N TYR A 327 4.53 9.69 20.92
CA TYR A 327 4.32 8.73 22.01
C TYR A 327 5.55 8.42 22.88
N ARG A 328 6.67 9.12 22.70
CA ARG A 328 7.91 8.90 23.48
C ARG A 328 7.75 9.14 24.98
N ASP A 329 6.85 10.04 25.34
CA ASP A 329 6.57 10.40 26.73
C ASP A 329 5.41 9.59 27.33
N ASP A 330 4.93 8.55 26.60
CA ASP A 330 3.78 7.74 26.97
C ASP A 330 4.02 6.25 26.62
N LEU A 331 5.21 5.72 26.92
CA LEU A 331 5.65 4.39 26.49
C LEU A 331 4.73 3.24 26.96
N GLU A 332 4.09 3.40 28.11
CA GLU A 332 3.16 2.42 28.69
C GLU A 332 1.69 2.68 28.32
N GLY A 333 1.39 3.74 27.57
CA GLY A 333 0.03 4.03 27.09
C GLY A 333 -0.95 4.48 28.16
N GLU A 334 -0.47 5.21 29.16
CA GLU A 334 -1.28 5.81 30.22
C GLU A 334 -2.21 6.91 29.67
N ILE A 335 -1.74 7.65 28.66
CA ILE A 335 -2.51 8.71 28.01
C ILE A 335 -3.27 8.17 26.80
N THR A 336 -2.52 7.64 25.82
CA THR A 336 -3.06 7.00 24.62
C THR A 336 -2.81 5.51 24.72
N PRO A 337 -3.84 4.70 25.03
CA PRO A 337 -3.68 3.26 25.23
C PRO A 337 -2.88 2.55 24.14
N LEU A 338 -2.12 1.53 24.53
CA LEU A 338 -1.33 0.73 23.60
C LEU A 338 -2.19 0.00 22.55
N PHE A 339 -3.44 -0.30 22.89
CA PHE A 339 -4.44 -0.88 21.99
C PHE A 339 -5.19 0.16 21.14
N SER A 340 -4.94 1.47 21.30
CA SER A 340 -5.63 2.50 20.49
C SER A 340 -5.37 2.30 19.00
N HIS A 341 -6.40 2.41 18.17
CA HIS A 341 -6.32 2.16 16.73
C HIS A 341 -5.17 2.90 16.03
N LEU A 342 -5.05 4.21 16.24
CA LEU A 342 -4.00 5.02 15.61
C LEU A 342 -2.59 4.73 16.16
N ARG A 343 -2.49 4.18 17.37
CA ARG A 343 -1.22 3.79 17.98
C ARG A 343 -0.80 2.39 17.53
N LYS A 344 -1.73 1.44 17.43
CA LYS A 344 -1.50 0.12 16.82
C LYS A 344 -1.04 0.24 15.37
N THR A 345 -1.73 1.05 14.58
CA THR A 345 -1.44 1.24 13.14
C THR A 345 -0.23 2.13 12.85
N SER A 346 0.17 2.96 13.81
CA SER A 346 1.39 3.76 13.73
C SER A 346 1.89 4.10 15.14
N PRO A 347 2.76 3.26 15.72
CA PRO A 347 3.24 3.46 17.09
C PRO A 347 4.32 4.55 17.20
N ARG A 348 4.79 5.06 16.04
CA ARG A 348 5.75 6.17 15.90
C ARG A 348 7.03 5.93 16.72
N ASP A 349 7.70 7.00 17.13
CA ASP A 349 8.93 6.94 17.93
C ASP A 349 8.72 6.37 19.35
N GLY A 350 7.48 6.12 19.78
CA GLY A 350 7.12 5.63 21.12
C GLY A 350 6.87 4.13 21.18
N LEU A 351 7.30 3.36 20.17
CA LEU A 351 7.23 1.91 20.22
C LEU A 351 8.34 1.33 21.11
N LEU A 352 7.97 0.85 22.28
CA LEU A 352 8.81 -0.02 23.11
C LEU A 352 8.30 -1.46 22.96
N VAL A 353 9.09 -2.34 22.32
CA VAL A 353 8.62 -3.67 21.90
C VAL A 353 8.23 -4.51 23.10
N LYS A 354 9.04 -4.48 24.17
CA LYS A 354 8.76 -5.15 25.45
C LYS A 354 9.19 -4.30 26.64
N PRO A 355 8.66 -4.56 27.85
CA PRO A 355 9.14 -3.94 29.07
C PRO A 355 10.64 -4.13 29.26
N GLY A 356 11.32 -3.07 29.67
CA GLY A 356 12.75 -3.09 29.97
C GLY A 356 13.68 -2.93 28.76
N ASP A 357 13.16 -2.80 27.53
CA ASP A 357 13.97 -2.36 26.40
C ASP A 357 14.59 -0.98 26.69
N THR A 358 15.88 -0.79 26.36
CA THR A 358 16.59 0.45 26.66
C THR A 358 16.34 1.57 25.65
N GLN A 359 15.75 1.24 24.49
CA GLN A 359 15.51 2.16 23.39
C GLN A 359 14.19 1.81 22.69
N THR A 360 13.49 2.84 22.21
CA THR A 360 12.34 2.65 21.32
C THR A 360 12.79 2.28 19.92
N VAL A 361 11.88 1.68 19.15
CA VAL A 361 12.12 1.36 17.74
C VAL A 361 12.20 2.67 16.94
N PRO A 362 13.28 2.92 16.20
CA PRO A 362 13.39 4.13 15.39
C PRO A 362 12.37 4.10 14.25
N GLU A 363 11.86 5.27 13.86
CA GLU A 363 11.02 5.33 12.66
C GLU A 363 11.81 5.03 11.39
N LYS A 364 12.93 5.73 11.17
CA LYS A 364 13.82 5.50 10.02
C LYS A 364 14.58 4.18 10.17
N GLY A 365 14.61 3.40 9.10
CA GLY A 365 15.23 2.07 9.05
C GLY A 365 14.40 0.96 9.66
N ALA A 366 13.19 1.23 10.15
CA ALA A 366 12.30 0.21 10.73
C ALA A 366 10.81 0.50 10.51
N LEU A 367 10.22 1.51 11.18
CA LEU A 367 8.76 1.75 11.12
C LEU A 367 8.32 2.48 9.84
N ASP A 368 9.20 3.25 9.21
CA ASP A 368 8.92 3.94 7.95
C ASP A 368 8.68 2.91 6.82
N GLY A 369 9.33 1.75 6.87
CA GLY A 369 9.07 0.59 6.01
C GLY A 369 7.69 -0.08 6.17
N ARG A 370 6.87 0.36 7.14
CA ARG A 370 5.51 -0.15 7.40
C ARG A 370 4.42 0.77 6.90
N ARG A 371 4.75 1.99 6.47
CA ARG A 371 3.78 3.05 6.16
C ARG A 371 2.95 2.70 4.92
N ILE A 372 1.67 3.03 4.92
CA ILE A 372 0.77 2.90 3.78
C ILE A 372 0.18 4.26 3.40
N MET A 373 -0.26 4.40 2.15
CA MET A 373 -1.01 5.57 1.68
C MET A 373 -2.49 5.23 1.59
N ARG A 374 -3.35 5.83 2.41
CA ARG A 374 -4.80 5.52 2.44
C ARG A 374 -5.60 6.47 1.56
N ARG A 375 -6.56 5.93 0.83
CA ARG A 375 -7.51 6.62 -0.06
C ARG A 375 -8.95 6.17 0.21
N GLY A 376 -9.22 5.81 1.47
CA GLY A 376 -10.53 5.34 1.87
C GLY A 376 -11.61 6.41 1.75
N ILE A 377 -12.84 5.97 1.55
CA ILE A 377 -14.02 6.85 1.46
C ILE A 377 -15.23 6.17 2.11
N PRO A 378 -16.08 6.89 2.86
CA PRO A 378 -17.31 6.33 3.41
C PRO A 378 -18.28 5.88 2.30
N TYR A 379 -19.12 4.89 2.59
CA TYR A 379 -20.29 4.53 1.78
C TYR A 379 -21.55 4.48 2.66
N GLY A 380 -22.71 4.68 2.05
CA GLY A 380 -23.99 4.72 2.77
C GLY A 380 -24.22 6.03 3.54
N GLN A 381 -25.48 6.30 3.88
CA GLN A 381 -25.86 7.52 4.59
C GLN A 381 -25.57 7.42 6.11
N PRO A 382 -25.35 8.58 6.79
CA PRO A 382 -25.24 8.61 8.23
C PRO A 382 -26.43 7.95 8.92
N PHE A 383 -26.16 7.15 9.95
CA PHE A 383 -27.21 6.49 10.74
C PHE A 383 -28.22 7.50 11.33
N ASP A 384 -29.49 7.20 11.15
CA ASP A 384 -30.63 7.88 11.76
C ASP A 384 -31.60 6.81 12.32
N PRO A 385 -31.86 6.75 13.63
CA PRO A 385 -32.76 5.76 14.21
C PRO A 385 -34.22 5.92 13.74
N ALA A 386 -34.62 7.11 13.29
CA ALA A 386 -35.93 7.36 12.67
C ALA A 386 -35.87 7.32 11.13
N GLY A 387 -34.71 6.96 10.58
CA GLY A 387 -34.43 6.89 9.17
C GLY A 387 -35.20 5.79 8.45
N SER A 388 -35.25 5.91 7.12
CA SER A 388 -35.87 4.92 6.23
C SER A 388 -34.87 3.83 5.82
N ALA A 389 -35.18 3.01 4.81
CA ALA A 389 -34.26 2.00 4.29
C ALA A 389 -32.87 2.53 3.85
N GLY A 390 -32.73 3.85 3.59
CA GLY A 390 -31.46 4.46 3.17
C GLY A 390 -30.50 4.84 4.31
N ASN A 391 -31.02 5.05 5.53
CA ASN A 391 -30.23 5.55 6.67
C ASN A 391 -30.65 4.98 8.04
N GLY A 392 -31.69 4.16 8.10
CA GLY A 392 -32.21 3.48 9.29
C GLY A 392 -31.31 2.34 9.80
N PRO A 393 -31.76 1.58 10.81
CA PRO A 393 -30.97 0.53 11.47
C PRO A 393 -30.30 -0.46 10.51
N ASP A 394 -31.06 -0.97 9.53
CA ASP A 394 -30.60 -2.01 8.62
C ASP A 394 -29.89 -1.48 7.37
N ALA A 395 -29.78 -0.14 7.21
CA ALA A 395 -29.18 0.43 6.00
C ALA A 395 -27.66 0.19 5.97
N PRO A 396 -27.10 -0.29 4.85
CA PRO A 396 -25.67 -0.58 4.75
C PRO A 396 -24.86 0.72 4.79
N ARG A 397 -23.84 0.75 5.64
CA ARG A 397 -22.90 1.86 5.76
C ARG A 397 -21.54 1.36 6.20
N GLY A 398 -20.52 2.14 5.90
CA GLY A 398 -19.18 1.82 6.34
C GLY A 398 -18.11 2.56 5.57
N LEU A 399 -16.93 1.95 5.47
CA LEU A 399 -15.77 2.51 4.80
C LEU A 399 -15.35 1.59 3.65
N VAL A 400 -15.18 2.18 2.47
CA VAL A 400 -14.40 1.57 1.40
C VAL A 400 -12.95 1.90 1.71
N PHE A 401 -12.26 1.01 2.41
CA PHE A 401 -10.84 1.17 2.70
C PHE A 401 -10.03 0.89 1.44
N VAL A 402 -9.20 1.85 1.04
CA VAL A 402 -8.25 1.71 -0.06
C VAL A 402 -6.87 2.11 0.46
N CYS A 403 -5.85 1.32 0.19
CA CYS A 403 -4.47 1.74 0.43
C CYS A 403 -3.49 1.29 -0.64
N TYR A 404 -2.39 2.05 -0.75
CA TYR A 404 -1.30 1.84 -1.68
C TYR A 404 0.01 1.59 -0.94
N GLN A 405 0.79 0.64 -1.45
CA GLN A 405 2.10 0.23 -0.92
C GLN A 405 2.94 -0.48 -1.98
N ALA A 406 4.25 -0.55 -1.77
CA ALA A 406 5.15 -1.32 -2.64
C ALA A 406 5.28 -2.80 -2.22
N ASP A 407 4.88 -3.14 -1.00
CA ASP A 407 5.03 -4.48 -0.40
C ASP A 407 3.83 -4.82 0.49
N LEU A 408 2.96 -5.72 0.02
CA LEU A 408 1.75 -6.13 0.74
C LEU A 408 2.09 -6.75 2.11
N VAL A 409 3.11 -7.62 2.13
CA VAL A 409 3.47 -8.41 3.32
C VAL A 409 4.09 -7.52 4.38
N LYS A 410 5.04 -6.66 4.00
CA LYS A 410 5.73 -5.79 4.98
C LYS A 410 4.86 -4.63 5.49
N GLN A 411 3.78 -4.28 4.79
CA GLN A 411 2.98 -3.07 5.08
C GLN A 411 1.54 -3.41 5.47
N PHE A 412 0.61 -3.55 4.51
CA PHE A 412 -0.81 -3.78 4.84
C PHE A 412 -1.02 -5.04 5.69
N GLU A 413 -0.48 -6.19 5.27
CA GLU A 413 -0.66 -7.44 6.01
C GLU A 413 0.01 -7.37 7.38
N PHE A 414 1.21 -6.78 7.47
CA PHE A 414 1.91 -6.60 8.74
C PHE A 414 1.12 -5.74 9.73
N ILE A 415 0.59 -4.59 9.28
CA ILE A 415 -0.25 -3.73 10.14
C ILE A 415 -1.49 -4.51 10.61
N GLN A 416 -2.16 -5.23 9.70
CA GLN A 416 -3.39 -5.94 10.06
C GLN A 416 -3.10 -7.13 10.99
N LYS A 417 -2.16 -8.00 10.62
CA LYS A 417 -1.87 -9.24 11.34
C LYS A 417 -1.05 -8.99 12.59
N ASP A 418 0.11 -8.35 12.45
CA ASP A 418 1.13 -8.33 13.49
C ASP A 418 0.94 -7.14 14.46
N TRP A 419 0.09 -6.16 14.12
CA TRP A 419 -0.25 -5.05 15.02
C TRP A 419 -1.72 -5.06 15.46
N ILE A 420 -2.67 -5.01 14.53
CA ILE A 420 -4.11 -4.89 14.82
C ILE A 420 -4.65 -6.17 15.48
N GLU A 421 -4.40 -7.34 14.88
CA GLU A 421 -4.92 -8.64 15.34
C GLU A 421 -4.06 -9.33 16.40
N GLU A 422 -2.84 -8.84 16.65
CA GLU A 422 -1.93 -9.39 17.66
C GLU A 422 -2.26 -8.82 19.05
N PRO A 423 -2.87 -9.62 19.96
CA PRO A 423 -3.24 -9.14 21.30
C PRO A 423 -2.03 -8.75 22.16
N ASP A 424 -0.88 -9.37 21.92
CA ASP A 424 0.36 -9.12 22.67
C ASP A 424 1.26 -8.09 22.00
N PHE A 425 0.74 -7.28 21.06
CA PHE A 425 1.50 -6.19 20.45
C PHE A 425 1.16 -4.82 21.07
N PRO A 426 2.15 -4.03 21.54
CA PRO A 426 3.49 -4.46 21.94
C PRO A 426 3.43 -5.40 23.15
N HIS A 427 4.49 -6.19 23.37
CA HIS A 427 4.50 -7.22 24.42
C HIS A 427 4.31 -6.58 25.78
N ARG A 428 3.34 -7.02 26.58
CA ARG A 428 3.10 -6.57 27.97
C ARG A 428 2.51 -7.73 28.77
N ASP A 429 2.66 -7.65 30.09
CA ASP A 429 1.97 -8.55 31.02
C ASP A 429 1.16 -7.72 32.04
N PRO A 430 -0.19 -7.73 31.97
CA PRO A 430 -1.01 -8.43 30.98
C PRO A 430 -0.93 -7.78 29.58
N ALA A 431 -1.23 -8.58 28.54
CA ALA A 431 -1.21 -8.14 27.15
C ALA A 431 -2.13 -6.93 26.91
N PRO A 432 -1.77 -5.98 26.01
CA PRO A 432 -2.61 -4.81 25.75
C PRO A 432 -3.98 -5.16 25.16
N GLY A 433 -4.05 -6.24 24.37
CA GLY A 433 -5.22 -6.62 23.58
C GLY A 433 -5.12 -6.20 22.12
N ARG A 434 -6.05 -6.70 21.30
CA ARG A 434 -6.18 -6.30 19.90
C ARG A 434 -6.73 -4.87 19.81
N ASP A 435 -6.66 -4.32 18.60
CA ASP A 435 -7.33 -3.06 18.27
C ASP A 435 -8.87 -3.20 18.42
N PRO A 436 -9.51 -2.47 19.35
CA PRO A 436 -10.94 -2.62 19.63
C PRO A 436 -11.85 -1.92 18.60
N LEU A 437 -11.29 -1.27 17.58
CA LEU A 437 -12.05 -0.63 16.52
C LEU A 437 -12.26 -1.56 15.32
N VAL A 438 -11.19 -2.18 14.82
CA VAL A 438 -11.22 -2.90 13.54
C VAL A 438 -10.80 -4.37 13.62
N ALA A 439 -10.26 -4.83 14.75
CA ALA A 439 -9.87 -6.23 14.88
C ALA A 439 -11.07 -7.16 15.20
N THR A 440 -10.79 -8.45 15.29
CA THR A 440 -11.70 -9.41 15.96
C THR A 440 -11.93 -9.06 17.43
N ALA A 441 -13.00 -9.61 18.02
CA ALA A 441 -13.34 -9.39 19.43
C ALA A 441 -12.13 -9.70 20.35
N THR A 442 -11.96 -8.90 21.40
CA THR A 442 -10.76 -8.93 22.23
C THR A 442 -11.05 -8.49 23.66
N ASP A 443 -10.30 -9.06 24.60
CA ASP A 443 -10.07 -8.43 25.90
C ASP A 443 -8.89 -7.47 25.79
N VAL A 444 -9.00 -6.30 26.41
CA VAL A 444 -7.91 -5.31 26.48
C VAL A 444 -7.54 -5.05 27.92
N SER A 445 -6.25 -4.78 28.16
CA SER A 445 -5.76 -4.28 29.44
C SER A 445 -5.82 -2.76 29.45
N PHE A 446 -6.78 -2.19 30.18
CA PHE A 446 -6.93 -0.75 30.33
C PHE A 446 -6.73 -0.34 31.79
N LYS A 447 -5.58 0.29 32.10
CA LYS A 447 -5.21 0.70 33.46
C LYS A 447 -5.28 -0.43 34.50
N GLY A 448 -4.74 -1.61 34.13
CA GLY A 448 -4.74 -2.81 34.98
C GLY A 448 -6.08 -3.55 35.06
N CYS A 449 -7.10 -3.08 34.35
CA CYS A 449 -8.43 -3.68 34.29
C CYS A 449 -8.64 -4.36 32.92
N GLN A 450 -9.10 -5.62 32.94
CA GLN A 450 -9.53 -6.32 31.73
C GLN A 450 -10.93 -5.87 31.30
N VAL A 451 -11.08 -5.51 30.03
CA VAL A 451 -12.32 -5.03 29.42
C VAL A 451 -12.55 -5.73 28.09
N HIS A 452 -13.70 -6.37 27.92
CA HIS A 452 -14.06 -7.05 26.67
C HIS A 452 -14.65 -6.10 25.63
N PHE A 453 -14.21 -6.18 24.37
CA PHE A 453 -14.76 -5.46 23.23
C PHE A 453 -15.15 -6.42 22.10
N GLU A 454 -16.41 -6.31 21.66
CA GLU A 454 -16.96 -7.00 20.50
C GLU A 454 -16.59 -6.30 19.18
N GLN A 455 -16.66 -7.03 18.06
CA GLN A 455 -16.37 -6.55 16.71
C GLN A 455 -17.58 -5.82 16.10
N PHE A 456 -17.39 -4.56 15.69
CA PHE A 456 -18.42 -3.73 15.02
C PHE A 456 -18.03 -3.27 13.61
N VAL A 457 -16.86 -3.70 13.14
CA VAL A 457 -16.43 -3.52 11.76
C VAL A 457 -16.34 -4.89 11.11
N ARG A 458 -17.08 -5.09 10.01
CA ARG A 458 -17.12 -6.36 9.29
C ARG A 458 -16.57 -6.23 7.88
N THR A 459 -15.68 -7.14 7.49
CA THR A 459 -15.22 -7.23 6.10
C THR A 459 -16.28 -7.91 5.26
N GLU A 460 -16.80 -7.18 4.26
CA GLU A 460 -17.84 -7.67 3.33
C GLU A 460 -17.29 -7.81 1.90
N GLY A 461 -15.97 -7.69 1.71
CA GLY A 461 -15.28 -7.90 0.43
C GLY A 461 -13.88 -7.34 0.43
N ALA A 462 -12.95 -8.02 -0.25
CA ALA A 462 -11.57 -7.57 -0.36
C ALA A 462 -10.93 -7.92 -1.71
N VAL A 463 -10.01 -7.07 -2.18
CA VAL A 463 -9.20 -7.32 -3.38
C VAL A 463 -7.76 -6.86 -3.15
N TYR A 464 -6.80 -7.71 -3.57
CA TYR A 464 -5.43 -7.29 -3.84
C TYR A 464 -5.27 -7.08 -5.35
N ALA A 465 -4.93 -5.85 -5.72
CA ALA A 465 -4.70 -5.45 -7.08
C ALA A 465 -3.33 -4.76 -7.21
N PHE A 466 -2.88 -4.54 -8.43
CA PHE A 466 -1.69 -3.78 -8.75
C PHE A 466 -2.07 -2.65 -9.71
N ALA A 467 -1.75 -1.42 -9.35
CA ALA A 467 -1.93 -0.23 -10.18
C ALA A 467 -0.65 0.01 -10.98
N PRO A 468 -0.54 -0.47 -12.23
CA PRO A 468 0.67 -0.34 -13.04
C PRO A 468 0.92 1.11 -13.51
N SER A 469 2.12 1.33 -14.03
CA SER A 469 2.45 2.56 -14.74
C SER A 469 1.65 2.72 -16.05
N LEU A 470 1.59 3.94 -16.58
CA LEU A 470 0.94 4.20 -17.87
C LEU A 470 1.62 3.45 -19.02
N SER A 471 2.95 3.39 -19.05
CA SER A 471 3.67 2.59 -20.04
C SER A 471 3.38 1.09 -19.92
N THR A 472 3.25 0.56 -18.71
CA THR A 472 2.86 -0.86 -18.51
C THR A 472 1.41 -1.09 -18.93
N ILE A 473 0.51 -0.13 -18.74
CA ILE A 473 -0.88 -0.20 -19.25
C ILE A 473 -0.91 -0.28 -20.77
N GLU A 474 -0.09 0.51 -21.45
CA GLU A 474 0.05 0.45 -22.92
C GLU A 474 0.58 -0.92 -23.37
N ALA A 475 1.61 -1.44 -22.69
CA ALA A 475 2.13 -2.78 -22.95
C ALA A 475 1.04 -3.85 -22.81
N LEU A 476 0.28 -3.81 -21.71
CA LEU A 476 -0.78 -4.76 -21.42
C LEU A 476 -1.89 -4.69 -22.47
N ALA A 477 -2.23 -3.49 -22.95
CA ALA A 477 -3.18 -3.31 -24.04
C ALA A 477 -2.71 -3.98 -25.34
N ASP A 478 -1.40 -4.12 -25.55
CA ASP A 478 -0.79 -4.85 -26.66
C ASP A 478 -0.50 -6.32 -26.34
N GLY A 479 -0.89 -6.81 -25.16
CA GLY A 479 -0.63 -8.18 -24.70
C GLY A 479 0.80 -8.44 -24.26
N LYS A 480 1.51 -7.40 -23.82
CA LYS A 480 2.92 -7.41 -23.39
C LYS A 480 3.06 -6.95 -21.92
N LEU A 481 4.25 -7.14 -21.36
CA LEU A 481 4.70 -6.52 -20.10
C LEU A 481 6.04 -5.83 -20.38
N ASN A 482 6.13 -4.52 -20.16
CA ASN A 482 7.33 -3.73 -20.47
C ASN A 482 8.41 -3.93 -19.41
N GLY A 483 9.61 -4.40 -19.77
CA GLY A 483 10.78 -4.38 -18.88
C GLY A 483 11.22 -5.77 -18.41
N GLY A 484 12.19 -6.33 -19.16
CA GLY A 484 12.73 -7.68 -18.94
C GLY A 484 12.25 -8.72 -19.94
N GLY A 485 11.73 -8.29 -21.09
CA GLY A 485 11.86 -9.06 -22.31
C GLY A 485 12.55 -8.18 -23.33
N GLY A 486 13.75 -8.56 -23.76
CA GLY A 486 14.03 -8.46 -25.19
C GLY A 486 12.88 -9.11 -25.96
N GLU A 487 12.81 -8.92 -27.28
CA GLU A 487 11.73 -9.46 -28.12
C GLU A 487 11.46 -10.97 -27.92
N ASP A 488 12.34 -11.69 -27.20
CA ASP A 488 12.31 -13.12 -26.89
C ASP A 488 12.27 -13.52 -25.39
N GLY A 489 12.04 -12.59 -24.43
CA GLY A 489 11.89 -12.92 -22.99
C GLY A 489 13.16 -12.85 -22.13
N ASP A 490 14.24 -12.26 -22.64
CA ASP A 490 15.53 -12.11 -21.94
C ASP A 490 15.48 -11.16 -20.74
N ARG A 491 16.20 -11.50 -19.65
CA ARG A 491 16.38 -10.64 -18.48
C ARG A 491 17.58 -9.71 -18.66
N VAL A 492 17.31 -8.42 -18.80
CA VAL A 492 18.32 -7.36 -18.93
C VAL A 492 18.62 -6.72 -17.57
N LEU A 493 19.90 -6.50 -17.28
CA LEU A 493 20.46 -5.88 -16.07
C LEU A 493 21.31 -4.68 -16.48
N THR A 494 20.95 -3.49 -16.00
CA THR A 494 21.65 -2.23 -16.27
C THR A 494 22.53 -1.84 -15.10
N ALA A 495 23.72 -1.31 -15.37
CA ALA A 495 24.62 -0.81 -14.34
C ALA A 495 24.08 0.47 -13.65
N PRO A 496 24.44 0.71 -12.37
CA PRO A 496 25.11 -0.24 -11.48
C PRO A 496 24.13 -1.35 -11.04
N PHE A 497 24.58 -2.61 -11.11
CA PHE A 497 23.82 -3.75 -10.61
C PHE A 497 24.69 -4.56 -9.66
N VAL A 498 24.14 -4.96 -8.53
CA VAL A 498 24.85 -5.65 -7.45
C VAL A 498 24.12 -6.95 -7.15
N LEU A 499 24.88 -8.04 -7.03
CA LEU A 499 24.37 -9.37 -6.72
C LEU A 499 25.19 -9.99 -5.59
N ARG A 500 24.54 -10.22 -4.45
CA ARG A 500 25.11 -10.85 -3.24
C ARG A 500 24.49 -12.23 -3.04
N PRO A 501 25.12 -13.10 -2.23
CA PRO A 501 24.55 -14.41 -1.90
C PRO A 501 23.14 -14.38 -1.32
N ALA A 502 22.80 -13.33 -0.58
CA ALA A 502 21.46 -13.17 0.02
C ALA A 502 20.38 -12.73 -0.99
N ASP A 503 20.77 -12.20 -2.15
CA ASP A 503 19.84 -11.69 -3.16
C ASP A 503 19.23 -12.82 -4.02
N GLY A 504 19.77 -14.04 -3.90
CA GLY A 504 19.36 -15.20 -4.68
C GLY A 504 19.88 -15.14 -6.12
N ALA A 505 19.15 -15.78 -7.04
CA ALA A 505 19.52 -15.87 -8.44
C ALA A 505 18.61 -14.98 -9.31
N VAL A 506 19.20 -14.32 -10.30
CA VAL A 506 18.49 -13.45 -11.25
C VAL A 506 18.58 -14.02 -12.66
N GLY A 507 17.47 -14.07 -13.39
CA GLY A 507 17.52 -14.58 -14.76
C GLY A 507 16.17 -14.87 -15.38
N THR A 508 16.16 -15.83 -16.30
CA THR A 508 15.02 -16.35 -17.05
C THR A 508 14.63 -17.73 -16.53
N ASP A 509 13.64 -18.38 -17.16
CA ASP A 509 13.28 -19.77 -16.85
C ASP A 509 14.42 -20.75 -17.19
N LYS A 510 15.31 -20.39 -18.14
CA LYS A 510 16.38 -21.25 -18.68
C LYS A 510 17.76 -20.99 -18.10
N ALA A 511 18.01 -19.79 -17.58
CA ALA A 511 19.26 -19.48 -16.90
C ALA A 511 19.05 -18.54 -15.73
N ARG A 512 19.79 -18.77 -14.64
CA ARG A 512 19.82 -17.88 -13.48
C ARG A 512 21.27 -17.59 -13.08
N LEU A 513 21.64 -16.32 -13.07
CA LEU A 513 22.92 -15.83 -12.56
C LEU A 513 22.82 -15.67 -11.03
N ALA A 514 23.72 -16.29 -10.29
CA ALA A 514 23.71 -16.28 -8.83
C ALA A 514 25.11 -16.07 -8.25
N MET A 515 25.24 -15.20 -7.25
CA MET A 515 26.43 -15.16 -6.41
C MET A 515 26.25 -16.17 -5.28
N ARG A 516 27.17 -17.12 -5.10
CA ARG A 516 27.06 -18.15 -4.05
C ARG A 516 27.82 -17.77 -2.78
N GLN A 517 27.41 -18.37 -1.65
CA GLN A 517 28.06 -18.14 -0.34
C GLN A 517 29.54 -18.58 -0.31
N ASP A 518 29.94 -19.50 -1.18
CA ASP A 518 31.34 -19.92 -1.33
C ASP A 518 32.21 -18.89 -2.09
N GLY A 519 31.60 -17.80 -2.55
CA GLY A 519 32.26 -16.71 -3.27
C GLY A 519 32.32 -16.89 -4.77
N ASN A 520 31.60 -17.88 -5.33
CA ASN A 520 31.56 -18.14 -6.77
C ASN A 520 30.34 -17.49 -7.44
N LEU A 521 30.54 -16.76 -8.53
CA LEU A 521 29.46 -16.34 -9.43
C LEU A 521 29.18 -17.46 -10.42
N VAL A 522 27.92 -17.92 -10.49
CA VAL A 522 27.52 -19.07 -11.31
C VAL A 522 26.31 -18.76 -12.19
N VAL A 523 26.20 -19.49 -13.30
CA VAL A 523 24.96 -19.60 -14.09
C VAL A 523 24.38 -20.98 -13.86
N LEU A 524 23.12 -21.02 -13.41
CA LEU A 524 22.34 -22.23 -13.16
C LEU A 524 21.32 -22.43 -14.28
N ASP A 525 21.06 -23.67 -14.68
CA ASP A 525 19.94 -24.02 -15.58
C ASP A 525 18.61 -24.18 -14.83
N GLU A 526 17.53 -24.57 -15.54
CA GLU A 526 16.20 -24.75 -14.97
C GLU A 526 16.12 -25.84 -13.89
N ARG A 527 17.12 -26.72 -13.80
CA ARG A 527 17.24 -27.82 -12.83
C ARG A 527 18.26 -27.53 -11.74
N ASP A 528 18.67 -26.27 -11.57
CA ASP A 528 19.69 -25.84 -10.63
C ASP A 528 21.08 -26.48 -10.88
N GLN A 529 21.36 -26.95 -12.10
CA GLN A 529 22.70 -27.42 -12.45
C GLN A 529 23.58 -26.24 -12.88
N VAL A 530 24.82 -26.20 -12.36
CA VAL A 530 25.80 -25.19 -12.73
C VAL A 530 26.25 -25.43 -14.18
N ARG A 531 26.03 -24.44 -15.04
CA ARG A 531 26.42 -24.45 -16.45
C ARG A 531 27.68 -23.63 -16.71
N TRP A 532 27.91 -22.62 -15.90
CA TRP A 532 29.11 -21.78 -15.93
C TRP A 532 29.45 -21.30 -14.52
N GLU A 533 30.73 -21.10 -14.25
CA GLU A 533 31.22 -20.53 -13.00
C GLU A 533 32.43 -19.64 -13.22
N SER A 534 32.58 -18.63 -12.36
CA SER A 534 33.69 -17.68 -12.37
C SER A 534 35.02 -18.25 -11.86
N GLY A 535 34.97 -19.39 -11.14
CA GLY A 535 36.15 -20.02 -10.55
C GLY A 535 36.67 -19.33 -9.30
N THR A 536 35.84 -18.51 -8.63
CA THR A 536 36.22 -17.73 -7.43
C THR A 536 35.81 -18.39 -6.12
N ALA A 537 35.42 -19.66 -6.13
CA ALA A 537 35.10 -20.40 -4.92
C ALA A 537 36.30 -20.40 -3.96
N GLY A 538 36.07 -19.97 -2.71
CA GLY A 538 37.12 -19.86 -1.69
C GLY A 538 38.08 -18.68 -1.86
N SER A 539 37.87 -17.79 -2.85
CA SER A 539 38.73 -16.61 -3.05
C SER A 539 38.41 -15.44 -2.10
N GLY A 540 37.38 -15.59 -1.27
CA GLY A 540 36.82 -14.52 -0.44
C GLY A 540 35.93 -13.54 -1.21
N GLY A 541 35.48 -13.87 -2.42
CA GLY A 541 34.47 -13.07 -3.14
C GLY A 541 33.15 -13.02 -2.37
N VAL A 542 32.53 -11.85 -2.26
CA VAL A 542 31.27 -11.66 -1.52
C VAL A 542 30.18 -10.98 -2.34
N THR A 543 30.55 -10.30 -3.43
CA THR A 543 29.59 -9.55 -4.25
C THR A 543 30.00 -9.58 -5.72
N ALA A 544 29.05 -9.81 -6.63
CA ALA A 544 29.22 -9.53 -8.05
C ALA A 544 28.60 -8.16 -8.39
N VAL A 545 29.32 -7.33 -9.13
CA VAL A 545 28.92 -5.96 -9.48
C VAL A 545 29.06 -5.76 -10.98
N PHE A 546 27.97 -5.40 -11.65
CA PHE A 546 28.01 -4.87 -13.02
C PHE A 546 28.12 -3.34 -12.95
N GLN A 547 29.25 -2.83 -13.39
CA GLN A 547 29.68 -1.44 -13.20
C GLN A 547 29.30 -0.55 -14.39
N GLU A 548 29.22 0.77 -14.18
CA GLU A 548 28.81 1.73 -15.22
C GLU A 548 29.76 1.79 -16.41
N ASP A 549 31.01 1.34 -16.23
CA ASP A 549 32.02 1.20 -17.27
C ASP A 549 31.83 -0.06 -18.14
N GLY A 550 30.81 -0.87 -17.84
CA GLY A 550 30.46 -2.09 -18.56
C GLY A 550 31.16 -3.36 -18.09
N ASP A 551 31.94 -3.33 -16.99
CA ASP A 551 32.61 -4.50 -16.43
C ASP A 551 31.73 -5.24 -15.41
N LEU A 552 31.71 -6.57 -15.47
CA LEU A 552 31.15 -7.44 -14.44
C LEU A 552 32.30 -7.95 -13.57
N VAL A 553 32.26 -7.63 -12.28
CA VAL A 553 33.37 -7.84 -11.35
C VAL A 553 32.89 -8.62 -10.13
N VAL A 554 33.64 -9.64 -9.71
CA VAL A 554 33.46 -10.24 -8.37
C VAL A 554 34.45 -9.58 -7.42
N LEU A 555 33.94 -9.04 -6.32
CA LEU A 555 34.69 -8.28 -5.31
C LEU A 555 34.75 -9.04 -3.98
N ALA A 556 35.90 -8.96 -3.32
CA ALA A 556 36.09 -9.33 -1.92
C ALA A 556 35.62 -8.19 -0.96
N PRO A 557 35.50 -8.41 0.37
CA PRO A 557 35.00 -7.41 1.32
C PRO A 557 35.81 -6.11 1.39
N ASP A 558 37.07 -6.16 0.95
CA ASP A 558 38.00 -5.03 0.87
C ASP A 558 37.92 -4.29 -0.49
N ASP A 559 36.83 -4.49 -1.25
CA ASP A 559 36.60 -3.99 -2.62
C ASP A 559 37.67 -4.43 -3.64
N ARG A 560 38.47 -5.44 -3.29
CA ARG A 560 39.47 -5.99 -4.20
C ARG A 560 38.82 -6.93 -5.22
N PRO A 561 39.07 -6.73 -6.52
CA PRO A 561 38.53 -7.63 -7.55
C PRO A 561 39.23 -8.99 -7.50
N VAL A 562 38.43 -10.05 -7.43
CA VAL A 562 38.89 -11.45 -7.51
C VAL A 562 38.60 -12.07 -8.88
N TRP A 563 37.67 -11.50 -9.66
CA TRP A 563 37.40 -11.85 -11.05
C TRP A 563 36.79 -10.68 -11.83
N LYS A 564 36.98 -10.64 -13.15
CA LYS A 564 36.44 -9.61 -14.07
C LYS A 564 36.05 -10.22 -15.42
N SER A 565 34.97 -9.73 -16.04
CA SER A 565 34.59 -10.04 -17.42
C SER A 565 35.53 -9.40 -18.44
N ARG A 566 36.29 -8.38 -18.03
CA ARG A 566 37.25 -7.61 -18.86
C ARG A 566 36.55 -6.84 -19.97
N THR A 567 35.40 -6.24 -19.63
CA THR A 567 34.57 -5.45 -20.55
C THR A 567 34.55 -3.95 -20.19
N THR A 568 35.46 -3.50 -19.30
CA THR A 568 35.69 -2.08 -18.99
C THR A 568 35.86 -1.24 -20.25
N GLY A 569 35.28 -0.03 -20.24
CA GLY A 569 35.33 0.92 -21.36
C GLY A 569 34.12 0.86 -22.27
N ASN A 570 33.07 0.14 -21.89
CA ASN A 570 31.80 0.02 -22.62
C ASN A 570 30.65 0.64 -21.79
N PRO A 571 30.60 1.98 -21.68
CA PRO A 571 29.51 2.63 -20.96
C PRO A 571 28.16 2.34 -21.63
N ASN A 572 27.11 2.23 -20.83
CA ASN A 572 25.77 1.80 -21.25
C ASN A 572 25.68 0.36 -21.77
N ALA A 573 26.71 -0.47 -21.55
CA ALA A 573 26.57 -1.90 -21.75
C ALA A 573 25.48 -2.49 -20.84
N LYS A 574 24.91 -3.61 -21.29
CA LYS A 574 23.85 -4.34 -20.59
C LYS A 574 24.31 -5.76 -20.33
N LEU A 575 24.19 -6.22 -19.10
CA LEU A 575 24.31 -7.64 -18.76
C LEU A 575 22.95 -8.29 -19.02
N VAL A 576 22.90 -9.38 -19.77
CA VAL A 576 21.66 -9.99 -20.22
C VAL A 576 21.70 -11.49 -19.96
N VAL A 577 20.74 -12.01 -19.21
CA VAL A 577 20.46 -13.43 -19.08
C VAL A 577 19.41 -13.78 -20.14
N LEU A 578 19.82 -14.56 -21.14
CA LEU A 578 19.03 -14.89 -22.31
C LEU A 578 18.07 -16.06 -22.03
N THR A 579 17.00 -16.17 -22.81
CA THR A 579 16.05 -17.29 -22.72
C THR A 579 16.56 -18.58 -23.34
N ASP A 580 17.68 -18.54 -24.07
CA ASP A 580 18.39 -19.74 -24.53
C ASP A 580 19.28 -20.36 -23.45
N GLY A 581 19.34 -19.78 -22.24
CA GLY A 581 20.17 -20.28 -21.16
C GLY A 581 21.60 -19.69 -21.11
N ASN A 582 21.93 -18.73 -21.98
CA ASN A 582 23.22 -18.03 -21.99
C ASN A 582 23.17 -16.72 -21.19
N VAL A 583 24.31 -16.27 -20.68
CA VAL A 583 24.48 -14.92 -20.11
C VAL A 583 25.51 -14.16 -20.91
N VAL A 584 25.17 -12.95 -21.34
CA VAL A 584 25.97 -12.11 -22.23
C VAL A 584 26.09 -10.67 -21.71
N ILE A 585 27.17 -9.98 -22.06
CA ILE A 585 27.25 -8.51 -21.96
C ILE A 585 27.15 -7.96 -23.37
N ARG A 586 26.16 -7.08 -23.61
CA ARG A 586 25.97 -6.37 -24.88
C ARG A 586 26.42 -4.91 -24.74
N ALA A 587 27.27 -4.44 -25.64
CA ALA A 587 27.62 -3.03 -25.76
C ALA A 587 26.38 -2.20 -26.17
N ALA A 588 26.51 -0.87 -26.12
CA ALA A 588 25.42 0.06 -26.43
C ALA A 588 24.87 -0.09 -27.86
N ASP A 589 25.70 -0.54 -28.81
CA ASP A 589 25.33 -0.82 -30.20
C ASP A 589 24.70 -2.22 -30.40
N GLY A 590 24.57 -3.00 -29.33
CA GLY A 590 24.01 -4.35 -29.35
C GLY A 590 25.05 -5.47 -29.52
N THR A 591 26.32 -5.15 -29.77
CA THR A 591 27.39 -6.15 -29.95
C THR A 591 27.62 -6.94 -28.67
N VAL A 592 27.65 -8.28 -28.74
CA VAL A 592 28.04 -9.13 -27.61
C VAL A 592 29.55 -9.04 -27.39
N ILE A 593 29.96 -8.48 -26.25
CA ILE A 593 31.37 -8.27 -25.89
C ILE A 593 31.88 -9.27 -24.85
N TRP A 594 30.99 -10.04 -24.21
CA TRP A 594 31.32 -11.15 -23.33
C TRP A 594 30.15 -12.13 -23.25
N GLN A 595 30.42 -13.42 -23.02
CA GLN A 595 29.38 -14.44 -22.84
C GLN A 595 29.87 -15.67 -22.07
N THR A 596 28.93 -16.40 -21.47
CA THR A 596 29.16 -17.63 -20.69
C THR A 596 29.16 -18.92 -21.52
N ASN A 597 28.62 -18.86 -22.75
CA ASN A 597 28.48 -19.99 -23.68
C ASN A 597 27.66 -21.17 -23.11
N THR A 598 26.57 -20.86 -22.41
CA THR A 598 25.71 -21.86 -21.74
C THR A 598 24.38 -22.14 -22.43
N ALA A 599 24.20 -21.68 -23.67
CA ALA A 599 22.96 -21.86 -24.43
C ALA A 599 22.56 -23.35 -24.54
N HIS A 600 21.28 -23.71 -24.34
CA HIS A 600 20.78 -25.09 -24.33
C HIS A 600 19.27 -25.27 -24.53
#